data_AF-A0A3E4WHI3-F1
#
_entry.id   AF-A0A3E4WHI3-F1
#
_cell.length_a   1.000
_cell.length_b   1.000
_cell.length_c   1.000
_cell.angle_alpha   90.00
_cell.angle_beta   90.00
_cell.angle_gamma   90.00
#
_symmetry.space_group_name_H-M   'P 1'
#
loop_
_entity.id
_entity.type
_entity.pdbx_description
1 polymer ?
#
loop_
_entity_poly.entity_id
_entity_poly.type
_entity_poly.pdbx_seq_one_letter_code
_entity_poly.pdbx_strand_id
1 'polypeptide(L)'
;MNDSQVAITTDLIIEEYPYFKIDDLKLAFRNAMKGRYGEIYNRLDGSVIMGWLNQYNRERCAKADVISYNEHKVRVQEESGLYYDDYRKQLKVLASHGDKSAQEALRRSDDILSFMKEKKLERLKKQLEEYDCKHKGV
;
A
#
# COMPACT_ATOMS: atom_id res chain seq x y z
N MET A 1 -12.06 40.75 15.18
CA MET A 1 -12.07 39.66 16.18
C MET A 1 -11.64 40.25 17.51
N ASN A 2 -12.42 40.05 18.58
CA ASN A 2 -12.08 40.52 19.92
C ASN A 2 -11.47 39.40 20.78
N ASP A 3 -10.91 39.74 21.94
CA ASP A 3 -10.16 38.79 22.80
C ASP A 3 -10.99 37.56 23.19
N SER A 4 -12.29 37.72 23.48
CA SER A 4 -13.19 36.60 23.78
C SER A 4 -13.36 35.65 22.59
N GLN A 5 -13.50 36.18 21.37
CA GLN A 5 -13.56 35.38 20.16
C GLN A 5 -12.24 34.66 19.89
N VAL A 6 -11.11 35.29 20.22
CA VAL A 6 -9.78 34.66 20.13
C VAL A 6 -9.67 33.48 21.07
N ALA A 7 -10.08 33.64 22.34
CA ALA A 7 -10.07 32.55 23.32
C ALA A 7 -10.93 31.37 22.84
N ILE A 8 -12.19 31.62 22.49
CA ILE A 8 -13.13 30.58 22.01
C ILE A 8 -12.59 29.86 20.77
N THR A 9 -12.03 30.60 19.81
CA THR A 9 -11.46 30.00 18.60
C THR A 9 -10.23 29.16 18.94
N THR A 10 -9.42 29.60 19.89
CA THR A 10 -8.22 28.87 20.33
C THR A 10 -8.61 27.54 20.98
N ASP A 11 -9.61 27.56 21.86
CA ASP A 11 -10.13 26.34 22.50
C ASP A 11 -10.64 25.36 21.43
N LEU A 12 -11.41 25.84 20.46
CA LEU A 12 -11.89 25.02 19.35
C LEU A 12 -10.76 24.41 18.51
N ILE A 13 -9.66 25.16 18.28
CA ILE A 13 -8.49 24.64 17.55
C ILE A 13 -7.82 23.51 18.34
N ILE A 14 -7.71 23.66 19.67
CA ILE A 14 -7.13 22.64 20.54
C ILE A 14 -7.99 21.38 20.55
N GLU A 15 -9.32 21.52 20.55
CA GLU A 15 -10.27 20.42 20.51
C GLU A 15 -10.23 19.65 19.19
N GLU A 16 -10.28 20.35 18.05
CA GLU A 16 -10.36 19.73 16.71
C GLU A 16 -9.01 19.25 16.18
N TYR A 17 -7.92 19.94 16.54
CA TYR A 17 -6.57 19.67 16.05
C TYR A 17 -5.55 19.48 17.17
N PRO A 18 -5.75 18.54 18.11
CA PRO A 18 -4.85 18.33 19.26
C PRO A 18 -3.43 17.89 18.86
N TYR A 19 -3.28 17.38 17.63
CA TYR A 19 -2.01 16.92 17.05
C TYR A 19 -1.25 18.02 16.29
N PHE A 20 -1.81 19.22 16.16
CA PHE A 20 -1.12 20.33 15.50
C PHE A 20 0.00 20.89 16.38
N LYS A 21 1.17 21.07 15.78
CA LYS A 21 2.28 21.79 16.40
C LYS A 21 2.16 23.28 16.08
N ILE A 22 2.89 24.10 16.82
CA ILE A 22 2.95 25.55 16.58
C ILE A 22 3.40 25.85 15.12
N ASP A 23 4.29 25.04 14.57
CA ASP A 23 4.77 25.20 13.19
C ASP A 23 3.67 24.93 12.14
N ASP A 24 2.73 24.02 12.45
CA ASP A 24 1.56 23.77 11.59
C ASP A 24 0.67 25.00 11.51
N LEU A 25 0.37 25.61 12.66
CA LEU A 25 -0.43 26.83 12.72
C LEU A 25 0.25 27.98 11.98
N LYS A 26 1.57 28.18 12.20
CA LYS A 26 2.34 29.20 11.48
C LYS A 26 2.28 28.98 9.97
N LEU A 27 2.45 27.76 9.49
CA LEU A 27 2.43 27.46 8.06
C LEU A 27 1.03 27.63 7.47
N ALA A 28 0.00 27.13 8.14
CA ALA A 28 -1.38 27.28 7.72
C ALA A 28 -1.77 28.75 7.58
N PHE A 29 -1.47 29.58 8.58
CA PHE A 29 -1.75 31.02 8.50
C PHE A 29 -0.92 31.73 7.42
N ARG A 30 0.34 31.37 7.23
CA ARG A 30 1.15 31.92 6.12
C ARG A 30 0.59 31.55 4.75
N ASN A 31 0.06 30.34 4.59
CA ASN A 31 -0.57 29.92 3.33
C ASN A 31 -1.91 30.62 3.11
N ALA A 32 -2.70 30.77 4.16
CA ALA A 32 -3.95 31.53 4.14
C ALA A 32 -3.72 33.00 3.72
N MET A 33 -2.73 33.67 4.33
CA MET A 33 -2.36 35.05 3.98
C MET A 33 -1.86 35.20 2.54
N LYS A 34 -1.42 34.11 1.90
CA LYS A 34 -1.05 34.08 0.48
C LYS A 34 -2.24 33.78 -0.45
N GLY A 35 -3.47 33.71 0.08
CA GLY A 35 -4.69 33.43 -0.68
C GLY A 35 -4.88 31.95 -1.09
N ARG A 36 -4.06 31.01 -0.57
CA ARG A 36 -4.13 29.59 -0.98
C ARG A 36 -5.43 28.91 -0.59
N TYR A 37 -6.08 29.40 0.45
CA TYR A 37 -7.29 28.82 1.02
C TYR A 37 -8.54 29.69 0.78
N GLY A 38 -8.49 30.53 -0.27
CA GLY A 38 -9.57 31.41 -0.68
C GLY A 38 -9.39 32.88 -0.27
N GLU A 39 -10.31 33.71 -0.74
CA GLU A 39 -10.33 35.16 -0.53
C GLU A 39 -10.85 35.52 0.87
N ILE A 40 -10.12 36.41 1.53
CA ILE A 40 -10.53 36.98 2.82
C ILE A 40 -11.37 38.21 2.50
N TYR A 41 -12.69 38.04 2.33
CA TYR A 41 -13.63 39.14 2.07
C TYR A 41 -13.79 40.06 3.30
N ASN A 42 -12.71 40.71 3.71
CA ASN A 42 -12.59 41.60 4.87
C ASN A 42 -13.16 41.02 6.18
N ARG A 43 -13.21 39.69 6.29
CA ARG A 43 -13.78 38.95 7.42
C ARG A 43 -12.74 37.97 7.96
N LEU A 44 -12.32 38.21 9.19
CA LEU A 44 -11.46 37.30 9.95
C LEU A 44 -12.17 36.93 11.26
N ASP A 45 -12.76 35.75 11.27
CA ASP A 45 -13.42 35.15 12.43
C ASP A 45 -13.08 33.66 12.56
N GLY A 46 -13.53 33.04 13.65
CA GLY A 46 -13.19 31.65 13.95
C GLY A 46 -13.57 30.67 12.83
N SER A 47 -14.69 30.90 12.14
CA SER A 47 -15.11 30.05 11.02
C SER A 47 -14.12 30.07 9.85
N VAL A 48 -13.60 31.26 9.49
CA VAL A 48 -12.58 31.40 8.44
C VAL A 48 -11.29 30.71 8.84
N ILE A 49 -10.83 30.91 10.08
CA ILE A 49 -9.62 30.28 10.62
C ILE A 49 -9.73 28.76 10.61
N MET A 50 -10.84 28.21 11.10
CA MET A 50 -11.09 26.77 11.10
C MET A 50 -11.15 26.20 9.68
N GLY A 51 -11.72 26.96 8.73
CA GLY A 51 -11.70 26.60 7.30
C GLY A 51 -10.28 26.43 6.75
N TRP A 52 -9.39 27.37 7.06
CA TRP A 52 -7.99 27.30 6.64
C TRP A 52 -7.24 26.12 7.26
N LEU A 53 -7.45 25.88 8.56
CA LEU A 53 -6.82 24.75 9.26
C LEU A 53 -7.31 23.41 8.73
N ASN A 54 -8.59 23.29 8.40
CA ASN A 54 -9.15 22.11 7.76
C ASN A 54 -8.52 21.86 6.38
N GLN A 55 -8.39 22.90 5.55
CA GLN A 55 -7.76 22.76 4.24
C GLN A 55 -6.28 22.39 4.35
N TYR A 56 -5.56 23.04 5.26
CA TYR A 56 -4.18 22.67 5.58
C TYR A 56 -4.07 21.20 6.03
N ASN A 57 -4.97 20.74 6.90
CA ASN A 57 -4.97 19.36 7.38
C ASN A 57 -5.15 18.36 6.24
N ARG A 58 -6.09 18.63 5.32
CA ARG A 58 -6.33 17.79 4.15
C ARG A 58 -5.08 17.70 3.27
N GLU A 59 -4.41 18.81 3.01
CA GLU A 59 -3.15 18.83 2.24
C GLU A 59 -2.04 18.05 2.95
N ARG A 60 -1.95 18.18 4.28
CA ARG A 60 -0.97 17.47 5.10
C ARG A 60 -1.21 15.96 5.06
N CYS A 61 -2.44 15.50 5.24
CA CYS A 61 -2.80 14.08 5.16
C CYS A 61 -2.54 13.52 3.77
N ALA A 62 -2.93 14.23 2.71
CA ALA A 62 -2.67 13.79 1.34
C ALA A 62 -1.17 13.61 1.06
N LYS A 63 -0.31 14.50 1.59
CA LYS A 63 1.15 14.32 1.47
C LYS A 63 1.66 13.13 2.27
N ALA A 64 1.15 12.91 3.47
CA ALA A 64 1.51 11.76 4.29
C ALA A 64 1.12 10.44 3.60
N ASP A 65 -0.07 10.38 3.00
CA ASP A 65 -0.54 9.22 2.24
C ASP A 65 0.36 8.92 1.05
N VAL A 66 0.75 9.95 0.28
CA VAL A 66 1.68 9.79 -0.85
C VAL A 66 3.04 9.29 -0.39
N ILE A 67 3.58 9.83 0.71
CA ILE A 67 4.87 9.39 1.26
C ILE A 67 4.77 7.92 1.71
N SER A 68 3.75 7.59 2.50
CA SER A 68 3.51 6.23 3.00
C SER A 68 3.36 5.22 1.84
N TYR A 69 2.57 5.57 0.83
CA TYR A 69 2.40 4.73 -0.37
C TYR A 69 3.71 4.52 -1.13
N ASN A 70 4.49 5.58 -1.32
CA ASN A 70 5.77 5.49 -2.02
C ASN A 70 6.80 4.69 -1.23
N GLU A 71 6.90 4.89 0.08
CA GLU A 71 7.77 4.09 0.96
C GLU A 71 7.38 2.61 0.92
N HIS A 72 6.08 2.31 0.98
CA HIS A 72 5.61 0.93 0.86
C HIS A 72 5.96 0.32 -0.49
N LYS A 73 5.74 1.06 -1.58
CA LYS A 73 6.09 0.61 -2.94
C LYS A 73 7.59 0.33 -3.09
N VAL A 74 8.45 1.18 -2.52
CA VAL A 74 9.91 0.95 -2.53
C VAL A 74 10.25 -0.32 -1.75
N ARG A 75 9.70 -0.50 -0.54
CA ARG A 75 9.90 -1.72 0.24
C ARG A 75 9.45 -2.97 -0.51
N VAL A 76 8.30 -2.94 -1.18
CA VAL A 76 7.82 -4.08 -1.99
C VAL A 76 8.74 -4.36 -3.18
N GLN A 77 9.36 -3.34 -3.79
CA GLN A 77 10.34 -3.54 -4.85
C GLN A 77 11.66 -4.12 -4.32
N GLU A 78 12.14 -3.66 -3.15
CA GLU A 78 13.36 -4.17 -2.50
C GLU A 78 13.16 -5.59 -1.95
N GLU A 79 11.98 -5.87 -1.39
CA GLU A 79 11.52 -7.18 -0.94
C GLU A 79 10.89 -8.00 -2.08
N SER A 80 11.20 -7.70 -3.34
CA SER A 80 10.74 -8.50 -4.47
C SER A 80 11.31 -9.91 -4.36
N GLY A 81 10.56 -10.79 -3.71
CA GLY A 81 10.85 -12.22 -3.67
C GLY A 81 11.04 -12.76 -5.08
N LEU A 82 11.93 -13.74 -5.23
CA LEU A 82 12.12 -14.41 -6.51
C LEU A 82 10.90 -15.27 -6.82
N TYR A 83 10.30 -15.09 -7.99
CA TYR A 83 9.29 -16.01 -8.48
C TYR A 83 9.90 -17.41 -8.62
N TYR A 84 9.12 -18.46 -8.34
CA TYR A 84 9.63 -19.84 -8.32
C TYR A 84 10.32 -20.24 -9.64
N ASP A 85 9.76 -19.82 -10.78
CA ASP A 85 10.38 -20.12 -12.08
C ASP A 85 11.73 -19.41 -12.26
N ASP A 86 11.89 -18.20 -11.74
CA ASP A 86 13.15 -17.47 -11.80
C ASP A 86 14.19 -18.07 -10.86
N TYR A 87 13.78 -18.48 -9.65
CA TYR A 87 14.62 -19.26 -8.75
C TYR A 87 15.11 -20.55 -9.41
N ARG A 88 14.22 -21.29 -10.09
CA ARG A 88 14.59 -22.53 -10.78
C ARG A 88 15.52 -22.29 -11.97
N LYS A 89 15.37 -21.18 -12.71
CA LYS A 89 16.34 -20.77 -13.75
C LYS A 89 17.73 -20.53 -13.16
N GLN A 90 17.82 -19.81 -12.04
CA GLN A 90 19.09 -19.57 -11.35
C GLN A 90 19.75 -20.87 -10.90
N LEU A 91 18.97 -21.80 -10.33
CA LEU A 91 19.48 -23.13 -9.95
C LEU A 91 20.05 -23.90 -11.16
N LYS A 92 19.42 -23.82 -12.34
CA LYS A 92 19.95 -24.45 -13.56
C LYS A 92 21.28 -23.86 -13.98
N VAL A 93 21.43 -22.54 -13.91
CA VAL A 93 22.70 -21.86 -14.22
C VAL A 93 23.78 -22.31 -13.24
N LEU A 94 23.53 -22.26 -11.93
CA LEU A 94 24.48 -22.71 -10.91
C LEU A 94 24.83 -24.20 -11.05
N ALA A 95 23.84 -25.05 -11.32
CA ALA A 95 24.05 -26.47 -11.57
C ALA A 95 24.91 -26.72 -12.83
N SER A 96 24.77 -25.90 -13.87
CA SER A 96 25.61 -25.96 -15.08
C SER A 96 27.07 -25.59 -14.81
N HIS A 97 27.31 -24.76 -13.80
CA HIS A 97 28.65 -24.43 -13.30
C HIS A 97 29.21 -25.45 -12.29
N GLY A 98 28.50 -26.56 -12.03
CA GLY A 98 28.97 -27.66 -11.20
C GLY A 98 28.67 -27.51 -9.70
N ASP A 99 27.80 -26.58 -9.31
CA ASP A 99 27.36 -26.46 -7.92
C ASP A 99 26.47 -27.66 -7.52
N LYS A 100 27.01 -28.50 -6.62
CA LYS A 100 26.32 -29.71 -6.13
C LYS A 100 25.07 -29.39 -5.31
N SER A 101 25.07 -28.27 -4.58
CA SER A 101 23.92 -27.83 -3.80
C SER A 101 22.78 -27.42 -4.72
N ALA A 102 23.10 -26.71 -5.81
CA ALA A 102 22.12 -26.31 -6.82
C ALA A 102 21.56 -27.52 -7.58
N GLN A 103 22.40 -28.50 -7.92
CA GLN A 103 21.97 -29.75 -8.57
C GLN A 103 20.98 -30.55 -7.70
N GLU A 104 21.28 -30.71 -6.41
CA GLU A 104 20.39 -31.41 -5.48
C GLU A 104 19.08 -30.66 -5.25
N ALA A 105 19.12 -29.32 -5.16
CA ALA A 105 17.92 -28.49 -5.07
C ALA A 105 17.04 -28.63 -6.32
N LEU A 106 17.65 -28.65 -7.52
CA LEU A 106 16.94 -28.85 -8.79
C LEU A 106 16.30 -30.25 -8.84
N ARG A 107 17.01 -31.29 -8.42
CA ARG A 107 16.51 -32.67 -8.37
C ARG A 107 15.26 -32.79 -7.50
N ARG A 108 15.33 -32.27 -6.27
CA ARG A 108 14.17 -32.26 -5.35
C ARG A 108 12.98 -31.50 -5.93
N SER A 109 13.24 -30.36 -6.58
CA SER A 109 12.21 -29.59 -7.28
C SER A 109 11.54 -30.43 -8.38
N ASP A 110 12.32 -31.14 -9.17
CA ASP A 110 11.81 -31.99 -10.25
C ASP A 110 11.00 -33.18 -9.74
N ASP A 111 11.45 -33.82 -8.66
CA ASP A 111 10.73 -34.92 -8.00
C ASP A 111 9.33 -34.45 -7.51
N ILE A 112 9.27 -33.29 -6.85
CA ILE A 112 8.01 -32.70 -6.37
C ILE A 112 7.08 -32.37 -7.55
N LEU A 113 7.62 -31.78 -8.63
CA LEU A 113 6.83 -31.42 -9.80
C LEU A 113 6.27 -32.66 -10.51
N SER A 114 7.06 -33.74 -10.61
CA SER A 114 6.59 -35.01 -11.19
C SER A 114 5.44 -35.59 -10.37
N PHE A 115 5.61 -35.67 -9.05
CA PHE A 115 4.58 -36.17 -8.14
C PHE A 115 3.27 -35.35 -8.25
N MET A 116 3.38 -34.02 -8.27
CA MET A 116 2.22 -33.13 -8.38
C MET A 116 1.50 -33.32 -9.73
N LYS A 117 2.27 -33.50 -10.82
CA LYS A 117 1.72 -33.76 -12.16
C LYS A 117 0.99 -35.09 -12.22
N GLU A 118 1.55 -36.14 -11.64
CA GLU A 118 0.92 -37.47 -11.56
C GLU A 118 -0.39 -37.43 -10.77
N LYS A 119 -0.38 -36.82 -9.58
CA LYS A 119 -1.60 -36.65 -8.76
C LYS A 119 -2.68 -35.84 -9.47
N LYS A 120 -2.29 -34.79 -10.21
CA LYS A 120 -3.23 -34.02 -11.03
C LYS A 120 -3.83 -34.88 -12.16
N LEU A 121 -3.00 -35.70 -12.81
CA LEU A 121 -3.44 -36.59 -13.87
C LEU A 121 -4.41 -37.67 -13.36
N GLU A 122 -4.13 -38.28 -12.20
CA GLU A 122 -5.04 -39.22 -11.55
C GLU A 122 -6.42 -38.60 -11.30
N ARG A 123 -6.46 -37.37 -10.76
CA ARG A 123 -7.72 -36.65 -10.52
C ARG A 123 -8.47 -36.40 -11.83
N LEU A 124 -7.77 -35.94 -12.87
CA LEU A 124 -8.38 -35.68 -14.18
C LEU A 124 -8.93 -36.96 -14.82
N LYS A 125 -8.23 -38.09 -14.72
CA LYS A 125 -8.72 -39.38 -15.21
C LYS A 125 -10.01 -39.79 -14.51
N LYS A 126 -10.04 -39.68 -13.17
CA LYS A 126 -11.25 -40.00 -12.40
C LYS A 126 -12.44 -39.10 -12.77
N GLN A 127 -12.20 -37.80 -12.95
CA GLN A 127 -13.24 -36.87 -13.42
C GLN A 127 -13.76 -37.23 -14.81
N LEU A 128 -12.88 -37.67 -15.71
CA LEU A 128 -13.26 -38.10 -17.05
C LEU A 128 -14.07 -39.40 -17.01
N GLU A 129 -13.66 -40.39 -16.20
CA GLU A 129 -14.41 -41.63 -15.99
C GLU A 129 -15.81 -41.37 -15.40
N GLU A 130 -15.92 -40.45 -14.43
CA GLU A 130 -17.21 -40.02 -13.86
C GLU A 130 -18.10 -39.33 -14.90
N TYR A 131 -17.51 -38.52 -15.78
CA TYR A 131 -18.21 -37.86 -16.89
C TYR A 131 -18.73 -38.89 -17.90
N ASP A 132 -17.88 -39.82 -18.32
CA ASP A 132 -18.23 -40.89 -19.26
C ASP A 132 -19.32 -41.81 -18.69
N CYS A 133 -19.24 -42.18 -17.41
CA CYS A 133 -20.27 -42.98 -16.73
C CYS A 133 -21.63 -42.25 -16.67
N LYS A 134 -21.64 -40.92 -16.53
CA LYS A 134 -22.89 -40.13 -16.52
C LYS A 134 -23.52 -39.95 -17.89
N HIS A 135 -22.75 -40.11 -18.97
CA HIS A 135 -23.22 -39.85 -20.34
C HIS A 135 -23.27 -41.07 -21.26
N LYS A 136 -22.81 -42.25 -20.82
CA LYS A 136 -23.02 -43.55 -21.50
C LYS A 136 -24.33 -44.27 -21.12
N GLY A 137 -25.19 -43.64 -20.32
CA GLY A 137 -26.49 -44.18 -19.88
C GLY A 137 -27.71 -43.56 -20.57
N VAL A 138 -27.61 -43.15 -21.84
CA VAL A 138 -28.73 -42.72 -22.71
C VAL A 138 -28.80 -43.62 -23.92
#